data_AF-A0A938E6N1-F1
#
_entry.id   AF-A0A938E6N1-F1
#
_cell.length_a   1.000
_cell.length_b   1.000
_cell.length_c   1.000
_cell.angle_alpha   90.00
_cell.angle_beta   90.00
_cell.angle_gamma   90.00
#
_symmetry.space_group_name_H-M   'P 1'
#
loop_
_entity.id
_entity.type
_entity.pdbx_description
1 polymer ?
#
loop_
_entity_poly.entity_id
_entity_poly.type
_entity_poly.pdbx_seq_one_letter_code
_entity_poly.pdbx_strand_id
1 'polypeptide(L)'
;MRRAISKILTFSYGTHYCIGAAAARLQGRVVLEELLRRCPDFRVDVAAGRYADGNYVRRHLTLPWRADAGAGDAGGERGPTAAPGSAV
;
A
#
# COMPACT_ATOMS: atom_id res chain seq x y z
N MET A 1 -24.99 18.66 3.65
CA MET A 1 -25.42 17.52 2.82
C MET A 1 -24.43 16.37 2.98
N ARG A 2 -24.75 15.35 3.79
CA ARG A 2 -23.92 14.15 3.96
C ARG A 2 -24.58 13.02 3.17
N ARG A 3 -23.89 12.48 2.16
CA ARG A 3 -24.40 11.35 1.35
C ARG A 3 -24.05 10.04 2.05
N ALA A 4 -25.05 9.21 2.34
CA ALA A 4 -24.82 7.83 2.78
C ALA A 4 -24.32 7.01 1.58
N ILE A 5 -23.08 6.52 1.66
CA ILE A 5 -22.50 5.63 0.63
C ILE A 5 -22.88 4.21 1.01
N SER A 6 -23.88 3.64 0.33
CA SER A 6 -24.39 2.29 0.63
C SER A 6 -23.50 1.16 0.11
N LYS A 7 -22.63 1.43 -0.88
CA LYS A 7 -21.74 0.43 -1.48
C LYS A 7 -20.48 1.07 -2.06
N ILE A 8 -19.33 0.44 -1.80
CA ILE A 8 -18.05 0.77 -2.42
C ILE A 8 -17.98 0.13 -3.82
N LEU A 9 -17.57 0.90 -4.83
CA LEU A 9 -17.56 0.47 -6.24
C LEU A 9 -16.18 0.06 -6.78
N THR A 10 -15.18 -0.14 -5.92
CA THR A 10 -13.82 -0.53 -6.32
C THR A 10 -13.77 -1.79 -7.21
N PHE A 11 -14.72 -2.72 -7.03
CA PHE A 11 -14.85 -3.95 -7.83
C PHE A 11 -16.07 -3.94 -8.76
N SER A 12 -16.65 -2.77 -9.02
CA SER A 12 -17.89 -2.61 -9.80
C SER A 12 -19.08 -3.40 -9.23
N TYR A 13 -20.12 -3.62 -10.04
CA TYR A 13 -21.33 -4.36 -9.72
C TYR A 13 -21.96 -4.99 -10.98
N GLY A 14 -22.82 -5.99 -10.81
CA GLY A 14 -23.57 -6.63 -11.91
C GLY A 14 -22.69 -7.52 -12.80
N THR A 15 -22.98 -7.53 -14.10
CA THR A 15 -22.28 -8.34 -15.11
C THR A 15 -20.79 -8.02 -15.25
N HIS A 16 -20.38 -6.82 -14.82
CA HIS A 16 -18.98 -6.36 -14.83
C HIS A 16 -18.34 -6.42 -13.44
N TYR A 17 -18.92 -7.17 -12.51
CA TYR A 17 -18.30 -7.37 -11.21
C TYR A 17 -16.92 -8.02 -11.37
N CYS A 18 -15.92 -7.46 -10.71
CA CYS A 18 -14.54 -7.90 -10.85
C CYS A 18 -14.40 -9.38 -10.50
N ILE A 19 -14.07 -10.19 -11.49
CA ILE A 19 -13.82 -11.63 -11.32
C ILE A 19 -12.71 -11.91 -10.29
N GLY A 20 -11.74 -11.00 -10.19
CA GLY A 20 -10.63 -11.06 -9.23
C GLY A 20 -10.93 -10.50 -7.84
N ALA A 21 -12.16 -10.05 -7.53
CA ALA A 21 -12.45 -9.37 -6.27
C ALA A 21 -12.12 -10.21 -5.03
N ALA A 22 -12.35 -11.52 -5.08
CA ALA A 22 -12.01 -12.41 -3.97
C ALA A 22 -10.49 -12.51 -3.77
N ALA A 23 -9.74 -12.71 -4.86
CA ALA A 23 -8.28 -12.79 -4.83
C ALA A 23 -7.65 -11.47 -4.34
N ALA A 24 -8.10 -10.33 -4.85
CA ALA A 24 -7.59 -9.02 -4.44
C ALA A 24 -7.85 -8.73 -2.96
N ARG A 25 -9.03 -9.12 -2.43
CA ARG A 25 -9.33 -9.00 -0.99
C ARG A 25 -8.45 -9.89 -0.13
N LEU A 26 -8.24 -11.13 -0.55
CA LEU A 26 -7.34 -12.05 0.16
C LEU A 26 -5.91 -11.51 0.17
N GLN A 27 -5.38 -11.10 -0.99
CA GLN A 27 -4.05 -10.51 -1.10
C GLN A 27 -3.91 -9.26 -0.23
N GLY A 28 -4.88 -8.33 -0.31
CA GLY A 28 -4.88 -7.12 0.50
C GLY A 28 -4.90 -7.44 2.00
N ARG A 29 -5.68 -8.44 2.43
CA ARG A 29 -5.72 -8.88 3.82
C ARG A 29 -4.36 -9.40 4.27
N VAL A 30 -3.80 -10.37 3.56
CA VAL A 30 -2.50 -10.99 3.93
C VAL A 30 -1.39 -9.95 3.95
N VAL A 31 -1.32 -9.06 2.95
CA VAL A 31 -0.32 -8.00 2.88
C VAL A 31 -0.43 -7.06 4.08
N LEU A 32 -1.64 -6.60 4.42
CA LEU A 32 -1.84 -5.68 5.53
C LEU A 32 -1.56 -6.35 6.89
N GLU A 33 -2.03 -7.59 7.10
CA GLU A 33 -1.79 -8.34 8.33
C GLU A 33 -0.29 -8.58 8.55
N GLU A 34 0.42 -9.07 7.54
CA GLU A 34 1.83 -9.39 7.68
C GLU A 34 2.72 -8.15 7.76
N LEU A 35 2.39 -7.09 7.01
CA LEU A 35 3.15 -5.83 7.06
C LEU A 35 3.04 -5.19 8.45
N LEU A 36 1.83 -5.08 8.99
CA LEU A 36 1.61 -4.46 10.31
C LEU A 36 2.11 -5.34 11.46
N ARG A 37 2.12 -6.67 11.28
CA ARG A 37 2.68 -7.60 12.27
C ARG A 37 4.20 -7.49 12.38
N ARG A 38 4.91 -7.36 11.24
CA ARG A 38 6.39 -7.33 11.20
C ARG A 38 6.97 -5.93 11.35
N CYS A 39 6.25 -4.92 10.88
CA CYS A 39 6.67 -3.52 10.91
C CYS A 39 5.60 -2.66 11.59
N PRO A 40 5.33 -2.88 12.90
CA PRO A 40 4.29 -2.13 13.60
C PRO A 40 4.64 -0.63 13.72
N ASP A 41 5.94 -0.34 13.88
CA ASP A 41 6.48 1.01 13.91
C ASP A 41 7.05 1.35 12.53
N PHE A 42 6.31 2.16 11.77
CA PHE A 42 6.74 2.60 10.45
C PHE A 42 6.41 4.06 10.21
N ARG A 43 7.21 4.69 9.33
CA ARG A 43 7.03 6.06 8.88
C ARG A 43 6.90 6.11 7.37
N VAL A 44 6.00 6.96 6.89
CA VAL A 44 5.75 7.16 5.46
C VAL A 44 6.02 8.61 5.10
N ASP A 45 6.83 8.84 4.07
CA ASP A 45 7.04 10.18 3.51
C ASP A 45 5.98 10.44 2.43
N VAL A 46 4.81 10.94 2.88
CA VAL A 46 3.66 11.21 2.01
C VAL A 46 3.96 12.34 1.03
N ALA A 47 4.80 13.31 1.42
CA ALA A 47 5.16 14.45 0.58
C ALA A 47 6.05 14.04 -0.60
N ALA A 48 6.91 13.03 -0.42
CA ALA A 48 7.72 12.44 -1.49
C ALA A 48 6.94 11.42 -2.36
N GLY A 49 5.68 11.13 -2.04
CA GLY A 49 4.85 10.19 -2.78
C GLY A 49 4.48 10.71 -4.18
N ARG A 50 4.73 9.91 -5.21
CA ARG A 50 4.35 10.25 -6.60
C ARG A 50 3.15 9.43 -7.03
N TYR A 51 2.08 10.09 -7.49
CA TYR A 51 0.94 9.39 -8.09
C TYR A 51 1.25 8.99 -9.53
N ALA A 52 0.64 7.89 -9.97
CA ALA A 52 0.62 7.54 -11.39
C ALA A 52 -0.29 8.50 -12.14
N ASP A 53 0.11 8.86 -13.36
CA ASP A 53 -0.73 9.58 -14.29
C ASP A 53 -1.89 8.70 -14.79
N GLY A 54 -2.94 9.34 -15.28
CA GLY A 54 -4.13 8.68 -15.81
C GLY A 54 -5.36 8.83 -14.93
N ASN A 55 -6.50 8.41 -15.47
CA ASN A 55 -7.84 8.72 -14.98
C ASN A 55 -8.60 7.52 -14.40
N TYR A 56 -8.07 6.29 -14.53
CA TYR A 56 -8.78 5.07 -14.13
C TYR A 56 -8.43 4.57 -12.72
N VAL A 57 -7.16 4.66 -12.31
CA VAL A 57 -6.70 4.12 -11.03
C VAL A 57 -5.85 5.16 -10.30
N ARG A 58 -6.32 5.59 -9.14
CA ARG A 58 -5.55 6.45 -8.25
C ARG A 58 -4.59 5.58 -7.42
N ARG A 59 -3.31 5.55 -7.80
CA ARG A 59 -2.26 4.80 -7.09
C ARG A 59 -0.95 5.58 -7.05
N HIS A 60 -0.11 5.27 -6.07
CA HIS A 60 1.27 5.73 -6.08
C HIS A 60 2.11 4.92 -7.09
N LEU A 61 2.99 5.60 -7.83
CA LEU A 61 4.13 4.96 -8.52
C LEU A 61 5.20 4.59 -7.50
N THR A 62 5.48 5.53 -6.61
CA THR A 62 6.41 5.37 -5.48
C THR A 62 5.82 6.05 -4.26
N LEU A 63 6.00 5.41 -3.10
CA LEU A 63 5.68 5.99 -1.79
C LEU A 63 6.78 5.56 -0.81
N PRO A 64 7.80 6.41 -0.58
CA PRO A 64 8.89 6.08 0.32
C PRO A 64 8.38 5.86 1.74
N TRP A 65 8.83 4.78 2.36
CA TRP A 65 8.53 4.45 3.74
C TRP A 65 9.74 3.77 4.38
N ARG A 66 9.79 3.78 5.71
CA ARG A 66 10.79 3.07 6.51
C ARG A 66 10.09 2.40 7.68
N ALA A 67 10.48 1.16 7.96
CA ALA A 67 10.16 0.52 9.23
C ALA A 67 11.23 0.93 10.25
N ASP A 68 10.80 1.35 11.43
CA ASP A 68 11.68 1.44 12.58
C ASP A 68 11.76 0.03 13.18
N ALA A 69 12.97 -0.42 13.51
CA ALA A 69 13.13 -1.73 14.14
C ALA A 69 12.62 -1.67 15.59
N GLY A 70 11.30 -1.77 15.77
CA GLY A 70 10.68 -2.09 17.05
C GLY A 70 10.95 -3.56 17.38
N ALA A 71 11.42 -3.82 18.60
CA ALA A 71 11.87 -5.12 19.10
C ALA A 71 10.79 -6.23 18.97
N GLY A 72 10.78 -6.95 17.86
CA GLY A 72 9.87 -8.06 17.61
C GLY A 72 10.49 -9.05 16.63
N ASP A 73 11.34 -9.90 17.19
CA ASP A 73 12.19 -10.93 16.58
C ASP A 73 13.48 -10.44 15.87
N ALA A 74 14.58 -11.03 16.32
CA ALA A 74 15.92 -10.76 15.84
C ALA A 74 16.31 -11.87 14.87
N GLY A 75 16.49 -11.52 13.61
CA GLY A 75 17.17 -12.30 12.58
C GLY A 75 17.69 -11.34 11.50
N GLY A 76 18.99 -11.06 11.52
CA GLY A 76 19.67 -10.05 10.68
C GLY A 76 19.46 -10.23 9.16
N GLU A 77 19.74 -9.25 8.32
CA GLU A 77 20.92 -8.38 8.30
C GLU A 77 20.58 -6.91 7.97
N ARG A 78 21.30 -5.97 8.60
CA ARG A 78 21.30 -4.54 8.22
C ARG A 78 22.39 -4.30 7.18
N GLY A 79 22.01 -3.77 6.02
CA GLY A 79 22.90 -3.26 4.95
C GLY A 79 22.29 -2.02 4.28
N PRO A 80 23.08 -1.19 3.59
CA PRO A 80 23.29 0.22 3.96
C PRO A 80 22.19 1.19 3.51
N THR A 81 22.03 2.22 4.33
CA THR A 81 21.45 3.50 3.92
C THR A 81 22.27 4.09 2.77
N ALA A 82 21.67 4.16 1.58
CA ALA A 82 22.01 5.12 0.54
C ALA A 82 20.81 5.29 -0.38
N ALA A 83 20.24 6.49 -0.41
CA ALA A 83 19.55 6.95 -1.60
C ALA A 83 20.62 7.39 -2.61
N PRO A 84 20.49 7.02 -3.88
CA PRO A 84 20.89 7.90 -4.95
C PRO A 84 19.66 8.39 -5.69
N GLY A 85 19.62 9.70 -5.92
CA GLY A 85 18.83 10.24 -7.00
C GLY A 85 19.31 9.70 -8.35
N SER A 86 18.36 9.61 -9.28
CA SER A 86 18.55 9.63 -10.73
C SER A 86 17.12 9.68 -11.27
N ALA A 87 16.59 10.83 -11.72
CA ALA A 87 16.83 11.32 -13.07
C ALA A 87 16.89 10.16 -14.08
N VAL A 88 15.70 9.76 -14.56
CA VAL A 88 15.37 9.57 -15.99
C VAL A 88 13.92 10.00 -16.14
#